data_AF-A0A2K2VTM5-F1
#
_entry.id   AF-A0A2K2VTM5-F1
#
_cell.length_a   1.000
_cell.length_b   1.000
_cell.length_c   1.000
_cell.angle_alpha   90.00
_cell.angle_beta   90.00
_cell.angle_gamma   90.00
#
_symmetry.space_group_name_H-M   'P 1'
#
loop_
_entity.id
_entity.type
_entity.pdbx_description
1 polymer ?
#
loop_
_entity_poly.entity_id
_entity_poly.type
_entity_poly.pdbx_seq_one_letter_code
_entity_poly.pdbx_strand_id
1 'polypeptide(L)'
;MGVKVSADATTRVITVTQAPVLENGDYVVDIDVQVDLYSDLKEDWVADETLRRVKFPIRAVGGDPLPGSKVLGDTYFIRSDWKIAPYEANHRLRVNGNFYSEDGTSPFNTTQGNYNLFLEQTVSSLVDSTIAQLPEIQHGTYNGGVTVDLVNGVPGTDYPIGTPSVPSNNFIDAVGICVERGFGQFYILGDATVGDEGDYTGMIFVGESKTKSVITILPAANIINAEFYDATVTGTLDGNAKLRGCNVTNLNYVNGFIEQCVLSAGTILLGGGATAHFLDCWSGTGTPVIDLGGSAQNLELQNFNGRVSLKNKTGASETRVGLNSGHIILQNTVTGGSVVVQGVGKITDEVNEHIHTGDHNGCMIINELTNPLTVAEATRDVILGTTQFPVP
;
A
#
# COMPACT_ATOMS: atom_id res chain seq x y z
N MET A 1 -17.90 1.45 -60.95
CA MET A 1 -16.48 1.74 -61.24
C MET A 1 -15.95 2.66 -60.18
N GLY A 2 -14.96 2.20 -59.42
CA GLY A 2 -14.38 2.92 -58.29
C GLY A 2 -13.85 4.28 -58.71
N VAL A 3 -14.31 5.33 -58.04
CA VAL A 3 -14.00 6.72 -58.43
C VAL A 3 -12.60 7.14 -57.95
N LYS A 4 -12.03 6.42 -56.98
CA LYS A 4 -10.88 6.89 -56.21
C LYS A 4 -9.63 6.02 -56.23
N VAL A 5 -9.75 4.74 -56.61
CA VAL A 5 -8.62 3.79 -56.66
C VAL A 5 -8.73 2.88 -57.88
N SER A 6 -7.60 2.39 -58.35
CA SER A 6 -7.52 1.41 -59.44
C SER A 6 -6.43 0.38 -59.15
N ALA A 7 -6.70 -0.91 -59.40
CA ALA A 7 -5.72 -1.98 -59.25
C ALA A 7 -5.08 -2.39 -60.58
N ASP A 8 -3.80 -2.73 -60.54
CA ASP A 8 -3.09 -3.36 -61.65
C ASP A 8 -2.62 -4.78 -61.25
N ALA A 9 -3.16 -5.80 -61.94
CA ALA A 9 -2.85 -7.21 -61.72
C ALA A 9 -1.37 -7.57 -61.97
N THR A 10 -0.68 -6.80 -62.82
CA THR A 10 0.69 -7.08 -63.27
C THR A 10 1.71 -6.58 -62.28
N THR A 11 1.54 -5.33 -61.83
CA THR A 11 2.44 -4.68 -60.87
C THR A 11 2.06 -4.96 -59.42
N ARG A 12 0.85 -5.49 -59.17
CA ARG A 12 0.28 -5.69 -57.83
C ARG A 12 0.23 -4.40 -57.00
N VAL A 13 -0.10 -3.29 -57.66
CA VAL A 13 -0.23 -1.98 -57.04
C VAL A 13 -1.68 -1.51 -57.14
N ILE A 14 -2.19 -0.97 -56.03
CA ILE A 14 -3.45 -0.21 -56.00
C ILE A 14 -3.08 1.27 -56.05
N THR A 15 -3.38 1.94 -57.15
CA THR A 15 -3.08 3.36 -57.34
C THR A 15 -4.26 4.21 -56.91
N VAL A 16 -4.01 5.21 -56.08
CA VAL A 16 -5.01 6.25 -55.78
C VAL A 16 -5.16 7.14 -57.01
N THR A 17 -6.35 7.13 -57.61
CA THR A 17 -6.68 7.89 -58.83
C THR A 17 -7.37 9.21 -58.53
N GLN A 18 -7.85 9.40 -57.29
CA GLN A 18 -8.46 10.65 -56.86
C GLN A 18 -7.42 11.78 -56.81
N ALA A 19 -7.67 12.84 -57.58
CA ALA A 19 -6.87 14.05 -57.51
C ALA A 19 -7.08 14.77 -56.16
N PRO A 20 -6.04 15.38 -55.57
CA PRO A 20 -6.16 16.14 -54.33
C PRO A 20 -7.16 17.28 -54.46
N VAL A 21 -8.02 17.43 -53.46
CA VAL A 21 -9.00 18.51 -53.37
C VAL A 21 -8.52 19.53 -52.35
N LEU A 22 -8.70 20.83 -52.65
CA LEU A 22 -8.35 21.89 -51.71
C LEU A 22 -9.40 21.94 -50.58
N GLU A 23 -8.98 21.64 -49.37
CA GLU A 23 -9.81 21.69 -48.16
C GLU A 23 -9.08 22.50 -47.09
N ASN A 24 -9.71 23.55 -46.56
CA ASN A 24 -9.17 24.38 -45.47
C ASN A 24 -7.72 24.88 -45.65
N GLY A 25 -7.30 25.10 -46.91
CA GLY A 25 -5.97 25.62 -47.24
C GLY A 25 -4.91 24.55 -47.55
N ASP A 26 -5.22 23.27 -47.36
CA ASP A 26 -4.35 22.14 -47.70
C ASP A 26 -4.95 21.32 -48.86
N TYR A 27 -4.10 20.70 -49.68
CA TYR A 27 -4.54 19.69 -50.64
C TYR A 27 -4.69 18.34 -49.93
N VAL A 28 -5.87 17.75 -49.98
CA VAL A 28 -6.22 16.52 -49.23
C VAL A 28 -6.79 15.45 -50.18
N VAL A 29 -6.46 14.20 -49.89
CA VAL A 29 -7.12 13.01 -50.46
C VAL A 29 -7.63 12.15 -49.31
N ASP A 30 -8.95 11.97 -49.25
CA ASP A 30 -9.63 11.15 -48.24
C ASP A 30 -10.04 9.79 -48.81
N ILE A 31 -9.53 8.72 -48.19
CA ILE A 31 -9.81 7.33 -48.53
C ILE A 31 -10.49 6.66 -47.34
N ASP A 32 -11.72 6.18 -47.55
CA ASP A 32 -12.41 5.27 -46.64
C ASP A 32 -12.03 3.82 -46.99
N VAL A 33 -11.50 3.07 -46.03
CA VAL A 33 -11.01 1.71 -46.28
C VAL A 33 -12.15 0.74 -46.64
N GLN A 34 -13.32 0.88 -46.03
CA GLN A 34 -14.46 -0.01 -46.28
C GLN A 34 -15.10 0.29 -47.63
N VAL A 35 -15.32 1.57 -47.92
CA VAL A 35 -16.01 1.99 -49.14
C VAL A 35 -15.04 2.00 -50.32
N ASP A 36 -13.99 2.82 -50.25
CA ASP A 36 -13.13 3.13 -51.38
C ASP A 36 -12.13 2.00 -51.67
N LEU A 37 -11.52 1.38 -50.64
CA LEU A 37 -10.52 0.32 -50.84
C LEU A 37 -11.10 -1.09 -50.91
N TYR A 38 -12.13 -1.40 -50.13
CA TYR A 38 -12.69 -2.76 -50.09
C TYR A 38 -13.89 -2.93 -51.03
N SER A 39 -14.92 -2.09 -50.91
CA SER A 39 -16.16 -2.25 -51.68
C SER A 39 -15.98 -1.88 -53.16
N ASP A 40 -15.54 -0.66 -53.45
CA ASP A 40 -15.39 -0.14 -54.81
C ASP A 40 -14.35 -0.94 -55.60
N LEU A 41 -13.20 -1.23 -54.98
CA LEU A 41 -12.16 -2.03 -55.62
C LEU A 41 -12.64 -3.46 -55.94
N LYS A 42 -13.53 -4.04 -55.11
CA LYS A 42 -14.08 -5.36 -55.35
C LYS A 42 -15.08 -5.37 -56.50
N GLU A 43 -15.82 -4.28 -56.69
CA GLU A 43 -16.66 -4.10 -57.89
C GLU A 43 -15.80 -4.09 -59.16
N ASP A 44 -14.73 -3.28 -59.17
CA ASP A 44 -13.80 -3.20 -60.29
C ASP A 44 -13.08 -4.54 -60.54
N TRP A 45 -12.72 -5.23 -59.46
CA TRP A 45 -12.11 -6.56 -59.51
C TRP A 45 -13.00 -7.59 -60.19
N VAL A 46 -14.31 -7.54 -59.96
CA VAL A 46 -15.28 -8.47 -60.55
C VAL A 46 -15.56 -8.11 -62.02
N ALA A 47 -15.48 -6.82 -62.36
CA ALA A 47 -15.74 -6.33 -63.71
C ALA A 47 -14.59 -6.64 -64.70
N ASP A 48 -13.33 -6.59 -64.26
CA ASP A 48 -12.15 -6.81 -65.12
C ASP A 48 -11.78 -8.30 -65.26
N GLU A 49 -11.56 -8.79 -66.49
CA GLU A 49 -11.14 -10.17 -66.74
C GLU A 49 -9.71 -10.46 -66.24
N THR A 50 -8.82 -9.48 -66.29
CA THR A 50 -7.41 -9.64 -65.87
C THR A 50 -7.27 -9.68 -64.36
N LEU A 51 -8.01 -8.84 -63.63
CA LEU A 51 -8.04 -8.82 -62.16
C LEU A 51 -8.69 -10.10 -61.59
N ARG A 52 -9.75 -10.63 -62.23
CA ARG A 52 -10.37 -11.89 -61.79
C ARG A 52 -9.44 -13.11 -61.81
N ARG A 53 -8.34 -13.06 -62.58
CA ARG A 53 -7.36 -14.16 -62.64
C ARG A 53 -6.41 -14.18 -61.45
N VAL A 54 -6.34 -13.10 -60.68
CA VAL A 54 -5.56 -12.99 -59.44
C VAL A 54 -6.48 -13.00 -58.22
N LYS A 55 -5.92 -13.23 -57.03
CA LYS A 55 -6.69 -13.25 -55.78
C LYS A 55 -6.90 -11.82 -55.29
N PHE A 56 -8.12 -11.49 -54.87
CA PHE A 56 -8.46 -10.15 -54.38
C PHE A 56 -7.48 -9.70 -53.25
N PRO A 57 -6.92 -8.49 -53.33
CA PRO A 57 -5.76 -8.06 -52.54
C PRO A 57 -6.09 -7.72 -51.08
N ILE A 58 -7.35 -7.51 -50.73
CA ILE A 58 -7.73 -7.09 -49.38
C ILE A 58 -8.61 -8.16 -48.71
N ARG A 59 -8.29 -8.50 -47.46
CA ARG A 59 -9.08 -9.40 -46.62
C ARG A 59 -9.71 -8.62 -45.48
N ALA A 60 -11.02 -8.75 -45.30
CA ALA A 60 -11.74 -8.19 -44.16
C ALA A 60 -11.88 -9.23 -43.04
N VAL A 61 -11.88 -8.77 -41.78
CA VAL A 61 -12.23 -9.52 -40.57
C VAL A 61 -13.15 -8.64 -39.74
N GLY A 62 -14.29 -9.18 -39.29
CA GLY A 62 -15.34 -8.40 -38.63
C GLY A 62 -16.45 -8.00 -39.60
N GLY A 63 -17.28 -7.03 -39.23
CA GLY A 63 -18.42 -6.55 -40.03
C GLY A 63 -19.67 -7.39 -39.98
N ASP A 64 -19.71 -8.40 -39.10
CA ASP A 64 -20.91 -9.19 -38.90
C ASP A 64 -22.01 -8.33 -38.24
N PRO A 65 -23.25 -8.39 -38.75
CA PRO A 65 -24.37 -7.69 -38.15
C PRO A 65 -24.70 -8.32 -36.80
N LEU A 66 -24.67 -7.52 -35.74
CA LEU A 66 -25.13 -7.91 -34.42
C LEU A 66 -26.64 -7.61 -34.28
N PRO A 67 -27.38 -8.38 -33.47
CA PRO A 67 -28.78 -8.08 -33.19
C PRO A 67 -28.91 -6.67 -32.58
N GLY A 68 -29.86 -5.88 -33.09
CA GLY A 68 -30.14 -4.53 -32.60
C GLY A 68 -29.39 -3.39 -33.30
N SER A 69 -29.17 -3.47 -34.61
CA SER A 69 -28.55 -2.42 -35.43
C SER A 69 -27.11 -2.06 -35.07
N LYS A 70 -26.41 -2.93 -34.33
CA LYS A 70 -24.97 -2.80 -34.04
C LYS A 70 -24.18 -3.62 -35.06
N VAL A 71 -23.04 -3.12 -35.49
CA VAL A 71 -22.12 -3.83 -36.41
C VAL A 71 -20.81 -4.04 -35.66
N LEU A 72 -20.25 -5.24 -35.74
CA LEU A 72 -18.92 -5.54 -35.20
C LEU A 72 -17.89 -4.71 -35.98
N GLY A 73 -16.93 -4.07 -35.31
CA GLY A 73 -15.92 -3.24 -35.99
C GLY A 73 -15.12 -4.01 -37.05
N ASP A 74 -14.94 -3.42 -38.22
CA ASP A 74 -14.28 -4.04 -39.37
C ASP A 74 -12.78 -3.76 -39.34
N THR A 75 -11.97 -4.76 -39.70
CA THR A 75 -10.53 -4.60 -39.91
C THR A 75 -10.12 -5.21 -41.24
N TYR A 76 -9.32 -4.48 -41.99
CA TYR A 76 -8.94 -4.81 -43.36
C TYR A 76 -7.43 -5.04 -43.44
N PHE A 77 -7.02 -6.08 -44.16
CA PHE A 77 -5.64 -6.48 -44.34
C PHE A 77 -5.28 -6.55 -45.83
N ILE A 78 -4.28 -5.80 -46.26
CA ILE A 78 -3.72 -5.96 -47.61
C ILE A 78 -2.73 -7.13 -47.63
N ARG A 79 -2.84 -7.98 -48.65
CA ARG A 79 -1.92 -9.11 -48.85
C ARG A 79 -0.50 -8.60 -49.05
N SER A 80 0.48 -9.34 -48.55
CA SER A 80 1.91 -8.97 -48.57
C SER A 80 2.48 -8.67 -49.96
N ASP A 81 1.84 -9.18 -51.02
CA ASP A 81 2.24 -8.97 -52.40
C ASP A 81 1.61 -7.73 -53.06
N TRP A 82 0.78 -6.98 -52.34
CA TRP A 82 0.12 -5.77 -52.81
C TRP A 82 0.47 -4.56 -51.94
N LYS A 83 0.58 -3.39 -52.56
CA LYS A 83 0.79 -2.11 -51.88
C LYS A 83 -0.06 -1.02 -52.53
N ILE A 84 -0.35 0.02 -51.74
CA ILE A 84 -1.07 1.21 -52.22
C ILE A 84 -0.07 2.27 -52.66
N ALA A 85 -0.18 2.76 -53.89
CA ALA A 85 0.55 3.92 -54.39
C ALA A 85 -0.29 5.19 -54.20
N PRO A 86 0.15 6.17 -53.40
CA PRO A 86 -0.51 7.46 -53.27
C PRO A 86 -0.54 8.24 -54.59
N TYR A 87 -1.42 9.25 -54.68
CA TYR A 87 -1.47 10.14 -55.84
C TYR A 87 -0.18 10.94 -56.00
N GLU A 88 0.30 11.13 -57.22
CA GLU A 88 1.60 11.77 -57.51
C GLU A 88 1.53 13.31 -57.45
N ALA A 89 1.23 13.86 -56.28
CA ALA A 89 1.21 15.30 -56.03
C ALA A 89 1.50 15.61 -54.56
N ASN A 90 1.81 16.87 -54.24
CA ASN A 90 1.95 17.32 -52.85
C ASN A 90 0.56 17.36 -52.18
N HIS A 91 0.31 16.48 -51.22
CA HIS A 91 -0.98 16.41 -50.52
C HIS A 91 -0.90 15.68 -49.18
N ARG A 92 -1.97 15.83 -48.40
CA ARG A 92 -2.25 15.03 -47.20
C ARG A 92 -3.14 13.86 -47.58
N LEU A 93 -2.68 12.63 -47.36
CA LEU A 93 -3.46 11.42 -47.58
C LEU A 93 -4.05 10.97 -46.26
N ARG A 94 -5.37 11.05 -46.13
CA ARG A 94 -6.13 10.62 -44.94
C ARG A 94 -6.78 9.29 -45.22
N VAL A 95 -6.47 8.30 -44.39
CA VAL A 95 -6.97 6.93 -44.50
C VAL A 95 -7.83 6.62 -43.28
N ASN A 96 -9.13 6.49 -43.52
CA ASN A 96 -10.13 6.26 -42.48
C ASN A 96 -10.46 4.78 -42.41
N GLY A 97 -10.05 4.12 -41.32
CA GLY A 97 -10.36 2.72 -41.05
C GLY A 97 -9.16 1.90 -40.58
N ASN A 98 -9.46 0.77 -39.94
CA ASN A 98 -8.45 -0.19 -39.48
C ASN A 98 -7.85 -0.93 -40.70
N PHE A 99 -6.67 -0.51 -41.13
CA PHE A 99 -6.02 -1.04 -42.33
C PHE A 99 -4.56 -1.40 -42.07
N TYR A 100 -4.20 -2.66 -42.32
CA TYR A 100 -2.86 -3.18 -42.01
C TYR A 100 -2.32 -4.04 -43.16
N SER A 101 -1.01 -4.20 -43.23
CA SER A 101 -0.39 -5.17 -44.15
C SER A 101 -0.27 -6.54 -43.47
N GLU A 102 -0.55 -7.63 -44.20
CA GLU A 102 -0.42 -9.00 -43.66
C GLU A 102 1.03 -9.37 -43.30
N ASP A 103 2.02 -8.68 -43.87
CA ASP A 103 3.45 -8.85 -43.55
C ASP A 103 3.97 -7.96 -42.41
N GLY A 104 3.13 -7.11 -41.82
CA GLY A 104 3.52 -6.15 -40.78
C GLY A 104 4.33 -4.94 -41.25
N THR A 105 4.58 -4.81 -42.56
CA THR A 105 5.23 -3.62 -43.14
C THR A 105 4.21 -2.53 -43.48
N SER A 106 4.68 -1.36 -43.93
CA SER A 106 3.77 -0.31 -44.42
C SER A 106 2.90 -0.84 -45.57
N PRO A 107 1.58 -0.63 -45.56
CA PRO A 107 0.72 -0.97 -46.70
C PRO A 107 0.85 0.03 -47.86
N PHE A 108 1.57 1.14 -47.68
CA PHE A 108 1.77 2.19 -48.68
C PHE A 108 3.18 2.17 -49.27
N ASN A 109 3.26 2.37 -50.59
CA ASN A 109 4.48 2.65 -51.34
C ASN A 109 4.84 4.14 -51.32
N THR A 110 6.10 4.45 -51.61
CA THR A 110 6.55 5.81 -51.90
C THR A 110 6.08 6.27 -53.28
N THR A 111 5.93 7.58 -53.48
CA THR A 111 5.71 8.15 -54.82
C THR A 111 6.90 7.91 -55.74
N GLN A 112 6.67 7.82 -57.05
CA GLN A 112 7.77 7.66 -58.01
C GLN A 112 8.49 9.00 -58.27
N GLY A 113 7.78 10.12 -58.13
CA GLY A 113 8.34 11.47 -58.19
C GLY A 113 8.70 12.07 -56.82
N ASN A 114 9.43 13.20 -56.85
CA ASN A 114 9.77 13.99 -55.67
C ASN A 114 8.57 14.85 -55.23
N TYR A 115 7.69 14.26 -54.42
CA TYR A 115 6.52 14.93 -53.85
C TYR A 115 6.54 14.85 -52.31
N ASN A 116 5.97 15.86 -51.67
CA ASN A 116 5.78 15.89 -50.22
C ASN A 116 4.40 15.31 -49.88
N LEU A 117 4.40 14.15 -49.23
CA LEU A 117 3.19 13.47 -48.76
C LEU A 117 3.14 13.42 -47.24
N PHE A 118 1.99 13.76 -46.68
CA PHE A 118 1.70 13.56 -45.26
C PHE A 118 0.59 12.52 -45.12
N LEU A 119 0.94 11.32 -44.63
CA LEU A 119 0.00 10.22 -44.44
C LEU A 119 -0.58 10.24 -43.02
N GLU A 120 -1.90 10.33 -42.91
CA GLU A 120 -2.65 10.22 -41.66
C GLU A 120 -3.55 9.00 -41.72
N GLN A 121 -3.38 8.07 -40.78
CA GLN A 121 -4.26 6.91 -40.68
C GLN A 121 -4.99 6.94 -39.33
N THR A 122 -6.32 6.93 -39.37
CA THR A 122 -7.15 6.87 -38.16
C THR A 122 -7.59 5.43 -37.90
N VAL A 123 -7.11 4.84 -36.80
CA VAL A 123 -7.46 3.49 -36.34
C VAL A 123 -8.34 3.54 -35.09
N SER A 124 -9.17 2.51 -34.89
CA SER A 124 -10.14 2.41 -33.78
C SER A 124 -9.46 2.10 -32.45
N SER A 125 -9.94 2.73 -31.37
CA SER A 125 -9.38 2.68 -30.01
C SER A 125 -9.51 1.34 -29.28
N LEU A 126 -10.22 0.35 -29.84
CA LEU A 126 -10.34 -1.00 -29.27
C LEU A 126 -8.99 -1.74 -29.18
N VAL A 127 -8.01 -1.34 -29.99
CA VAL A 127 -6.65 -1.88 -29.96
C VAL A 127 -5.78 -1.19 -28.88
N ASP A 128 -6.13 0.02 -28.44
CA ASP A 128 -5.40 0.81 -27.43
C ASP A 128 -5.92 0.64 -25.98
N SER A 129 -7.17 0.14 -25.81
CA SER A 129 -7.78 0.05 -24.49
C SER A 129 -7.14 -0.99 -23.55
N THR A 130 -6.39 -1.96 -24.08
CA THR A 130 -5.68 -2.95 -23.26
C THR A 130 -4.41 -2.38 -22.62
N ILE A 131 -3.76 -1.39 -23.24
CA ILE A 131 -2.51 -0.80 -22.73
C ILE A 131 -2.80 0.23 -21.63
N ALA A 132 -3.87 1.01 -21.77
CA ALA A 132 -4.22 2.06 -20.79
C ALA A 132 -4.66 1.52 -19.42
N GLN A 133 -5.14 0.28 -19.33
CA GLN A 133 -5.68 -0.30 -18.08
C GLN A 133 -4.64 -1.06 -17.24
N LEU A 134 -3.45 -1.36 -17.77
CA LEU A 134 -2.44 -2.13 -17.03
C LEU A 134 -1.99 -1.47 -15.72
N PRO A 135 -1.69 -0.16 -15.66
CA PRO A 135 -1.20 0.46 -14.43
C PRO A 135 -2.23 0.42 -13.29
N GLU A 136 -3.52 0.59 -13.62
CA GLU A 136 -4.62 0.54 -12.66
C GLU A 136 -4.85 -0.89 -12.13
N ILE A 137 -4.82 -1.88 -13.02
CA ILE A 137 -4.92 -3.29 -12.62
C ILE A 137 -3.73 -3.68 -11.73
N GLN A 138 -2.52 -3.27 -12.11
CA GLN A 138 -1.31 -3.51 -11.31
C GLN A 138 -1.41 -2.87 -9.93
N HIS A 139 -1.91 -1.63 -9.84
CA HIS A 139 -2.13 -0.94 -8.56
C HIS A 139 -3.10 -1.70 -7.66
N GLY A 140 -4.20 -2.23 -8.22
CA GLY A 140 -5.17 -3.06 -7.50
C GLY A 140 -4.57 -4.35 -6.91
N THR A 141 -3.57 -4.96 -7.55
CA THR A 141 -2.94 -6.21 -7.07
C THR A 141 -2.20 -6.06 -5.74
N TYR A 142 -1.72 -4.84 -5.42
CA TYR A 142 -1.06 -4.55 -4.14
C TYR A 142 -2.03 -4.51 -2.95
N ASN A 143 -3.35 -4.50 -3.20
CA ASN A 143 -4.36 -4.47 -2.12
C ASN A 143 -4.18 -3.28 -1.16
N GLY A 144 -3.67 -2.15 -1.66
CA GLY A 144 -3.48 -0.91 -0.88
C GLY A 144 -2.18 -0.82 -0.07
N GLY A 145 -1.27 -1.78 -0.17
CA GLY A 145 0.01 -1.76 0.54
C GLY A 145 1.07 -2.67 -0.09
N VAL A 146 2.29 -2.62 0.43
CA VAL A 146 3.39 -3.45 -0.08
C VAL A 146 3.61 -4.66 0.84
N THR A 147 3.60 -5.85 0.26
CA THR A 147 3.87 -7.09 1.00
C THR A 147 5.38 -7.34 1.08
N VAL A 148 5.87 -7.58 2.30
CA VAL A 148 7.28 -7.80 2.62
C VAL A 148 7.45 -9.18 3.28
N ASP A 149 8.38 -9.97 2.76
CA ASP A 149 8.87 -11.23 3.35
C ASP A 149 10.40 -11.23 3.22
N LEU A 150 11.10 -10.92 4.31
CA LEU A 150 12.56 -10.81 4.31
C LEU A 150 13.28 -12.16 4.08
N VAL A 151 12.57 -13.29 4.18
CA VAL A 151 13.14 -14.63 4.05
C VAL A 151 12.92 -15.18 2.65
N ASN A 152 11.68 -15.14 2.14
CA ASN A 152 11.30 -15.77 0.87
C ASN A 152 10.96 -14.78 -0.24
N GLY A 153 11.06 -13.48 -0.01
CA GLY A 153 10.77 -12.45 -1.00
C GLY A 153 11.77 -12.39 -2.15
N VAL A 154 11.53 -11.44 -3.05
CA VAL A 154 12.38 -11.15 -4.22
C VAL A 154 12.84 -9.69 -4.18
N PRO A 155 14.09 -9.37 -4.56
CA PRO A 155 14.56 -7.98 -4.64
C PRO A 155 14.12 -7.31 -5.93
N GLY A 156 14.01 -5.98 -5.90
CA GLY A 156 13.63 -5.10 -7.00
C GLY A 156 12.34 -4.33 -6.73
N THR A 157 12.10 -3.31 -7.55
CA THR A 157 10.92 -2.42 -7.45
C THR A 157 9.90 -2.61 -8.57
N ASP A 158 10.28 -3.37 -9.61
CA ASP A 158 9.41 -3.60 -10.77
C ASP A 158 8.25 -4.53 -10.43
N TYR A 159 7.07 -4.25 -11.01
CA TYR A 159 5.92 -5.15 -10.91
C TYR A 159 6.28 -6.56 -11.42
N PRO A 160 5.93 -7.66 -10.71
CA PRO A 160 4.95 -7.74 -9.62
C PRO A 160 5.52 -7.74 -8.19
N ILE A 161 6.76 -7.30 -7.98
CA ILE A 161 7.41 -7.34 -6.67
C ILE A 161 6.66 -6.42 -5.69
N GLY A 162 6.51 -6.88 -4.44
CA GLY A 162 5.77 -6.21 -3.38
C GLY A 162 4.27 -6.52 -3.37
N THR A 163 3.79 -7.39 -4.26
CA THR A 163 2.41 -7.90 -4.22
C THR A 163 2.30 -9.11 -3.28
N PRO A 164 1.08 -9.50 -2.83
CA PRO A 164 0.91 -10.71 -2.01
C PRO A 164 1.40 -12.01 -2.65
N SER A 165 1.47 -12.07 -3.99
CA SER A 165 1.97 -13.25 -4.71
C SER A 165 3.49 -13.26 -4.89
N VAL A 166 4.13 -12.08 -4.88
CA VAL A 166 5.58 -11.92 -5.01
C VAL A 166 6.04 -10.85 -4.02
N PRO A 167 6.23 -11.22 -2.74
CA PRO A 167 6.61 -10.27 -1.70
C PRO A 167 8.03 -9.73 -1.94
N SER A 168 8.29 -8.50 -1.48
CA SER A 168 9.63 -7.92 -1.50
C SER A 168 10.51 -8.51 -0.40
N ASN A 169 11.79 -8.74 -0.66
CA ASN A 169 12.73 -9.29 0.33
C ASN A 169 13.47 -8.25 1.19
N ASN A 170 13.26 -6.97 0.95
CA ASN A 170 13.94 -5.92 1.72
C ASN A 170 13.07 -4.66 1.81
N PHE A 171 13.33 -3.85 2.84
CA PHE A 171 12.54 -2.65 3.06
C PHE A 171 12.92 -1.49 2.14
N ILE A 172 14.14 -1.47 1.58
CA ILE A 172 14.58 -0.45 0.62
C ILE A 172 13.66 -0.44 -0.60
N ASP A 173 13.49 -1.61 -1.21
CA ASP A 173 12.64 -1.80 -2.38
C ASP A 173 11.18 -1.59 -2.02
N ALA A 174 10.74 -2.09 -0.86
CA ALA A 174 9.37 -1.92 -0.40
C ALA A 174 8.99 -0.44 -0.21
N VAL A 175 9.88 0.37 0.38
CA VAL A 175 9.71 1.83 0.51
C VAL A 175 9.70 2.49 -0.86
N GLY A 176 10.58 2.07 -1.77
CA GLY A 176 10.59 2.54 -3.16
C GLY A 176 9.24 2.36 -3.84
N ILE A 177 8.66 1.16 -3.74
CA ILE A 177 7.33 0.84 -4.29
C ILE A 177 6.24 1.67 -3.62
N CYS A 178 6.27 1.82 -2.29
CA CYS A 178 5.31 2.66 -1.56
C CYS A 178 5.33 4.11 -2.04
N VAL A 179 6.51 4.71 -2.19
CA VAL A 179 6.66 6.10 -2.65
C VAL A 179 6.20 6.26 -4.10
N GLU A 180 6.58 5.34 -4.99
CA GLU A 180 6.19 5.40 -6.41
C GLU A 180 4.66 5.27 -6.59
N ARG A 181 4.02 4.39 -5.82
CA ARG A 181 2.59 4.05 -5.96
C ARG A 181 1.67 4.78 -4.99
N GLY A 182 2.22 5.55 -4.05
CA GLY A 182 1.48 6.33 -3.05
C GLY A 182 0.85 5.48 -1.93
N PHE A 183 1.48 4.35 -1.57
CA PHE A 183 1.03 3.53 -0.44
C PHE A 183 1.67 3.98 0.88
N GLY A 184 0.93 3.83 1.98
CA GLY A 184 1.38 4.13 3.34
C GLY A 184 1.40 2.91 4.26
N GLN A 185 1.34 1.70 3.70
CA GLN A 185 1.12 0.47 4.45
C GLN A 185 1.99 -0.68 3.96
N PHE A 186 2.54 -1.44 4.90
CA PHE A 186 3.26 -2.68 4.70
C PHE A 186 2.48 -3.86 5.29
N TYR A 187 2.40 -4.95 4.52
CA TYR A 187 1.95 -6.25 4.98
C TYR A 187 3.16 -7.14 5.24
N ILE A 188 3.36 -7.54 6.50
CA ILE A 188 4.52 -8.31 6.92
C ILE A 188 4.16 -9.79 6.98
N LEU A 189 4.82 -10.59 6.13
CA LEU A 189 4.74 -12.05 6.17
C LEU A 189 5.90 -12.62 6.97
N GLY A 190 5.59 -13.47 7.95
CA GLY A 190 6.59 -13.95 8.90
C GLY A 190 7.25 -12.83 9.72
N ASP A 191 8.55 -12.97 9.99
CA ASP A 191 9.31 -12.07 10.84
C ASP A 191 10.01 -10.98 10.01
N ALA A 192 10.03 -9.76 10.55
CA ALA A 192 10.68 -8.62 9.92
C ALA A 192 11.57 -7.86 10.90
N THR A 193 12.72 -7.41 10.41
CA THR A 193 13.61 -6.49 11.12
C THR A 193 13.63 -5.16 10.41
N VAL A 194 13.18 -4.11 11.08
CA VAL A 194 13.11 -2.74 10.54
C VAL A 194 14.36 -1.99 10.99
N GLY A 195 15.22 -1.63 10.03
CA GLY A 195 16.50 -0.95 10.24
C GLY A 195 16.53 0.50 9.75
N ASP A 196 17.72 1.05 9.52
CA ASP A 196 17.97 2.38 8.94
C ASP A 196 17.95 2.40 7.40
N GLU A 197 17.50 1.30 6.79
CA GLU A 197 17.45 1.09 5.35
C GLU A 197 16.47 2.02 4.63
N GLY A 198 15.53 2.64 5.35
CA GLY A 198 14.49 3.49 4.77
C GLY A 198 13.88 4.48 5.76
N ASP A 199 13.03 5.35 5.24
CA ASP A 199 12.19 6.26 6.02
C ASP A 199 10.78 5.66 6.16
N TYR A 200 10.39 5.32 7.39
CA TYR A 200 9.07 4.74 7.71
C TYR A 200 8.14 5.73 8.41
N THR A 201 8.42 7.03 8.25
CA THR A 201 7.60 8.08 8.86
C THR A 201 6.15 7.97 8.41
N GLY A 202 5.22 7.84 9.36
CA GLY A 202 3.78 7.73 9.11
C GLY A 202 3.34 6.41 8.48
N MET A 203 4.21 5.40 8.38
CA MET A 203 3.89 4.12 7.75
C MET A 203 3.15 3.19 8.71
N ILE A 204 2.25 2.39 8.14
CA ILE A 204 1.47 1.38 8.85
C ILE A 204 2.08 0.00 8.59
N PHE A 205 2.35 -0.76 9.64
CA PHE A 205 2.84 -2.13 9.58
C PHE A 205 1.76 -3.10 10.09
N VAL A 206 1.35 -4.03 9.23
CA VAL A 206 0.33 -5.04 9.57
C VAL A 206 0.96 -6.43 9.48
N GLY A 207 1.03 -7.14 10.61
CA GLY A 207 1.46 -8.54 10.63
C GLY A 207 0.35 -9.52 10.27
N GLU A 208 0.70 -10.80 10.07
CA GLU A 208 -0.29 -11.86 9.83
C GLU A 208 -1.07 -12.26 11.09
N SER A 209 -0.41 -12.21 12.24
CA SER A 209 -0.95 -12.55 13.55
C SER A 209 0.07 -12.23 14.64
N LYS A 210 -0.43 -11.95 15.85
CA LYS A 210 0.36 -11.81 17.09
C LYS A 210 1.37 -12.95 17.31
N THR A 211 1.13 -14.15 16.77
CA THR A 211 1.99 -15.33 16.97
C THR A 211 2.82 -15.73 15.75
N LYS A 212 2.51 -15.18 14.57
CA LYS A 212 3.17 -15.57 13.31
C LYS A 212 4.20 -14.55 12.84
N SER A 213 3.97 -13.28 13.18
CA SER A 213 4.82 -12.18 12.73
C SER A 213 5.46 -11.50 13.92
N VAL A 214 6.79 -11.51 13.97
CA VAL A 214 7.59 -10.71 14.89
C VAL A 214 8.22 -9.54 14.14
N ILE A 215 7.85 -8.32 14.53
CA ILE A 215 8.44 -7.09 14.02
C ILE A 215 9.45 -6.58 15.04
N THR A 216 10.73 -6.62 14.66
CA THR A 216 11.85 -6.13 15.47
C THR A 216 12.31 -4.79 14.94
N ILE A 217 12.25 -3.74 15.75
CA ILE A 217 12.63 -2.38 15.34
C ILE A 217 14.01 -2.06 15.90
N LEU A 218 14.98 -1.82 15.03
CA LEU A 218 16.33 -1.46 15.42
C LEU A 218 16.41 0.01 15.87
N PRO A 219 17.34 0.38 16.76
CA PRO A 219 17.43 1.75 17.30
C PRO A 219 17.69 2.84 16.26
N ALA A 220 18.24 2.50 15.09
CA ALA A 220 18.53 3.46 14.03
C ALA A 220 17.36 3.64 13.02
N ALA A 221 16.28 2.88 13.17
CA ALA A 221 15.13 2.96 12.28
C ALA A 221 14.35 4.26 12.49
N ASN A 222 13.99 4.94 11.39
CA ASN A 222 13.15 6.13 11.44
C ASN A 222 11.67 5.76 11.35
N ILE A 223 10.97 5.68 12.49
CA ILE A 223 9.57 5.22 12.61
C ILE A 223 8.65 6.29 13.22
N ILE A 224 8.93 7.56 12.95
CA ILE A 224 8.14 8.68 13.48
C ILE A 224 6.67 8.54 13.04
N ASN A 225 5.73 8.61 13.99
CA ASN A 225 4.29 8.41 13.79
C ASN A 225 3.93 7.09 13.07
N ALA A 226 4.76 6.05 13.18
CA ALA A 226 4.45 4.75 12.62
C ALA A 226 3.37 4.03 13.46
N GLU A 227 2.58 3.18 12.80
CA GLU A 227 1.54 2.40 13.44
C GLU A 227 1.77 0.89 13.23
N PHE A 228 1.55 0.09 14.26
CA PHE A 228 1.72 -1.37 14.21
C PHE A 228 0.44 -2.09 14.61
N TYR A 229 0.07 -3.08 13.80
CA TYR A 229 -1.15 -3.89 13.95
C TYR A 229 -0.87 -5.38 13.83
N ASP A 230 -1.58 -6.18 14.63
CA ASP A 230 -1.70 -7.64 14.50
C ASP A 230 -0.36 -8.41 14.45
N ALA A 231 0.66 -7.95 15.19
CA ALA A 231 1.99 -8.55 15.25
C ALA A 231 2.53 -8.66 16.70
N THR A 232 3.58 -9.45 16.91
CA THR A 232 4.48 -9.25 18.05
C THR A 232 5.45 -8.13 17.74
N VAL A 233 5.60 -7.14 18.62
CA VAL A 233 6.48 -5.98 18.43
C VAL A 233 7.52 -5.90 19.55
N THR A 234 8.79 -5.71 19.17
CA THR A 234 9.95 -5.58 20.06
C THR A 234 10.97 -4.58 19.48
N GLY A 235 11.85 -4.02 20.32
CA GLY A 235 12.91 -3.09 19.87
C GLY A 235 12.72 -1.66 20.35
N THR A 236 13.00 -0.67 19.52
CA THR A 236 12.94 0.75 19.89
C THR A 236 11.78 1.46 19.18
N LEU A 237 10.89 2.09 19.94
CA LEU A 237 9.81 2.93 19.45
C LEU A 237 10.12 4.38 19.77
N ASP A 238 10.69 5.14 18.84
CA ASP A 238 10.82 6.59 18.98
C ASP A 238 9.82 7.30 18.06
N GLY A 239 9.49 8.54 18.37
CA GLY A 239 8.74 9.41 17.48
C GLY A 239 7.22 9.23 17.52
N ASN A 240 6.62 8.91 18.67
CA ASN A 240 5.15 8.84 18.86
C ASN A 240 4.49 7.70 18.05
N ALA A 241 5.05 6.51 18.14
CA ALA A 241 4.50 5.32 17.50
C ALA A 241 3.21 4.85 18.19
N LYS A 242 2.32 4.23 17.41
CA LYS A 242 1.06 3.64 17.91
C LYS A 242 1.05 2.13 17.73
N LEU A 243 0.66 1.39 18.77
CA LEU A 243 0.49 -0.06 18.71
C LEU A 243 -0.94 -0.42 19.04
N ARG A 244 -1.58 -1.24 18.20
CA ARG A 244 -2.93 -1.74 18.46
C ARG A 244 -3.08 -3.21 18.13
N GLY A 245 -3.67 -3.96 19.05
CA GLY A 245 -3.93 -5.38 18.80
C GLY A 245 -2.64 -6.17 18.59
N CYS A 246 -1.56 -5.77 19.27
CA CYS A 246 -0.25 -6.42 19.20
C CYS A 246 0.02 -7.27 20.45
N ASN A 247 1.04 -8.12 20.35
CA ASN A 247 1.75 -8.65 21.51
C ASN A 247 3.05 -7.86 21.69
N VAL A 248 3.29 -7.35 22.89
CA VAL A 248 4.35 -6.39 23.16
C VAL A 248 5.36 -7.00 24.12
N THR A 249 6.65 -6.95 23.77
CA THR A 249 7.75 -7.36 24.65
C THR A 249 9.00 -6.54 24.34
N ASN A 250 9.86 -6.32 25.34
CA ASN A 250 11.19 -5.70 25.19
C ASN A 250 11.21 -4.45 24.30
N LEU A 251 10.35 -3.47 24.64
CA LEU A 251 10.29 -2.19 23.95
C LEU A 251 11.10 -1.12 24.67
N ASN A 252 11.74 -0.25 23.91
CA ASN A 252 12.45 0.92 24.40
C ASN A 252 11.86 2.20 23.84
N TYR A 253 11.99 3.26 24.63
CA TYR A 253 11.61 4.63 24.31
C TYR A 253 10.12 4.90 24.03
N VAL A 254 9.23 4.05 24.54
CA VAL A 254 7.79 4.17 24.30
C VAL A 254 7.26 5.55 24.68
N ASN A 255 6.77 6.29 23.69
CA ASN A 255 6.00 7.51 23.79
C ASN A 255 4.76 7.38 22.87
N GLY A 256 3.59 7.85 23.31
CA GLY A 256 2.34 7.70 22.54
C GLY A 256 1.38 6.64 23.09
N PHE A 257 0.77 5.85 22.20
CA PHE A 257 -0.40 5.01 22.51
C PHE A 257 -0.16 3.52 22.26
N ILE A 258 -0.35 2.70 23.28
CA ILE A 258 -0.44 1.24 23.21
C ILE A 258 -1.86 0.86 23.61
N GLU A 259 -2.64 0.35 22.65
CA GLU A 259 -4.08 0.11 22.83
C GLU A 259 -4.44 -1.34 22.54
N GLN A 260 -5.28 -1.96 23.35
CA GLN A 260 -5.81 -3.31 23.06
C GLN A 260 -4.70 -4.38 22.85
N CYS A 261 -3.56 -4.19 23.49
CA CYS A 261 -2.38 -5.03 23.36
C CYS A 261 -2.20 -6.00 24.53
N VAL A 262 -1.52 -7.11 24.26
CA VAL A 262 -1.04 -8.03 25.30
C VAL A 262 0.41 -7.68 25.64
N LEU A 263 0.70 -7.41 26.90
CA LEU A 263 2.05 -7.15 27.39
C LEU A 263 2.65 -8.46 27.90
N SER A 264 3.60 -9.02 27.17
CA SER A 264 4.32 -10.25 27.54
C SER A 264 5.48 -9.95 28.49
N ALA A 265 6.04 -11.01 29.09
CA ALA A 265 7.26 -10.88 29.89
C ALA A 265 8.37 -10.15 29.09
N GLY A 266 8.99 -9.17 29.75
CA GLY A 266 9.97 -8.27 29.13
C GLY A 266 9.97 -6.92 29.82
N THR A 267 10.93 -6.07 29.46
CA THR A 267 10.99 -4.68 29.95
C THR A 267 10.48 -3.73 28.88
N ILE A 268 9.57 -2.85 29.25
CA ILE A 268 9.08 -1.75 28.43
C ILE A 268 9.64 -0.47 29.03
N LEU A 269 10.69 0.07 28.41
CA LEU A 269 11.29 1.34 28.78
C LEU A 269 10.54 2.48 28.09
N LEU A 270 10.07 3.42 28.88
CA LEU A 270 9.37 4.61 28.40
C LEU A 270 10.37 5.70 27.97
N GLY A 271 10.02 6.50 26.96
CA GLY A 271 10.95 7.40 26.26
C GLY A 271 11.34 8.69 26.94
N GLY A 272 10.61 9.11 27.98
CA GLY A 272 10.82 10.39 28.63
C GLY A 272 10.22 11.57 27.85
N GLY A 273 9.92 12.67 28.55
CA GLY A 273 9.50 13.94 27.93
C GLY A 273 8.07 13.98 27.35
N ALA A 274 7.37 12.85 27.28
CA ALA A 274 5.98 12.73 26.85
C ALA A 274 5.21 11.73 27.72
N THR A 275 3.89 11.76 27.65
CA THR A 275 3.02 10.79 28.33
C THR A 275 2.98 9.48 27.54
N ALA A 276 3.11 8.35 28.24
CA ALA A 276 2.88 7.04 27.66
C ALA A 276 1.50 6.53 28.08
N HIS A 277 0.63 6.26 27.10
CA HIS A 277 -0.72 5.78 27.32
C HIS A 277 -0.82 4.29 26.98
N PHE A 278 -1.28 3.51 27.95
CA PHE A 278 -1.58 2.09 27.81
C PHE A 278 -3.07 1.92 28.09
N LEU A 279 -3.86 1.68 27.04
CA LEU A 279 -5.32 1.65 27.11
C LEU A 279 -5.83 0.26 26.77
N ASP A 280 -6.73 -0.27 27.60
CA ASP A 280 -7.35 -1.59 27.38
C ASP A 280 -6.31 -2.70 27.16
N CYS A 281 -5.22 -2.70 27.96
CA CYS A 281 -4.16 -3.69 27.84
C CYS A 281 -4.32 -4.86 28.82
N TRP A 282 -3.70 -5.99 28.47
CA TRP A 282 -3.68 -7.20 29.32
C TRP A 282 -2.25 -7.67 29.54
N SER A 283 -1.92 -8.20 30.72
CA SER A 283 -0.69 -8.98 30.87
C SER A 283 -0.87 -10.35 30.21
N GLY A 284 0.10 -10.75 29.39
CA GLY A 284 0.18 -12.09 28.82
C GLY A 284 0.79 -13.10 29.80
N THR A 285 1.67 -13.97 29.28
CA THR A 285 2.42 -14.91 30.11
C THR A 285 3.58 -14.20 30.81
N GLY A 286 3.67 -14.35 32.14
CA GLY A 286 4.70 -13.73 32.96
C GLY A 286 4.30 -12.35 33.48
N THR A 287 5.27 -11.59 34.00
CA THR A 287 5.05 -10.24 34.52
C THR A 287 5.81 -9.25 33.64
N PRO A 288 5.13 -8.46 32.79
CA PRO A 288 5.75 -7.32 32.12
C PRO A 288 6.30 -6.33 33.16
N VAL A 289 7.42 -5.70 32.84
CA VAL A 289 8.05 -4.66 33.65
C VAL A 289 7.99 -3.36 32.87
N ILE A 290 7.33 -2.34 33.40
CA ILE A 290 7.39 -0.97 32.86
C ILE A 290 8.50 -0.22 33.59
N ASP A 291 9.52 0.18 32.85
CA ASP A 291 10.64 0.99 33.32
C ASP A 291 10.35 2.46 33.04
N LEU A 292 10.19 3.25 34.10
CA LEU A 292 9.90 4.68 34.01
C LEU A 292 11.15 5.54 33.75
N GLY A 293 12.31 4.94 33.44
CA GLY A 293 13.48 5.62 32.88
C GLY A 293 14.14 6.65 33.80
N GLY A 294 13.77 6.71 35.08
CA GLY A 294 14.33 7.64 36.06
C GLY A 294 13.99 9.12 35.83
N SER A 295 13.13 9.46 34.87
CA SER A 295 12.78 10.85 34.53
C SER A 295 11.32 11.18 34.87
N ALA A 296 10.98 12.47 34.83
CA ALA A 296 9.62 12.97 34.99
C ALA A 296 8.82 12.70 33.70
N GLN A 297 8.30 11.48 33.57
CA GLN A 297 7.31 11.15 32.55
C GLN A 297 6.03 10.64 33.20
N ASN A 298 4.91 11.00 32.58
CA ASN A 298 3.61 10.53 33.02
C ASN A 298 3.34 9.17 32.38
N LEU A 299 2.94 8.21 33.20
CA LEU A 299 2.43 6.92 32.74
C LEU A 299 0.95 6.87 33.04
N GLU A 300 0.15 6.62 32.01
CA GLU A 300 -1.27 6.36 32.15
C GLU A 300 -1.58 4.94 31.69
N LEU A 301 -1.87 4.07 32.67
CA LEU A 301 -2.31 2.72 32.43
C LEU A 301 -3.81 2.65 32.76
N GLN A 302 -4.69 2.50 31.77
CA GLN A 302 -6.14 2.51 31.97
C GLN A 302 -6.79 1.21 31.51
N ASN A 303 -7.79 0.76 32.27
CA ASN A 303 -8.51 -0.50 32.05
C ASN A 303 -7.58 -1.72 31.90
N PHE A 304 -6.51 -1.76 32.71
CA PHE A 304 -5.53 -2.84 32.64
C PHE A 304 -6.01 -4.09 33.36
N ASN A 305 -5.70 -5.24 32.78
CA ASN A 305 -6.05 -6.54 33.33
C ASN A 305 -4.80 -7.41 33.49
N GLY A 306 -4.57 -7.92 34.70
CA GLY A 306 -3.48 -8.84 35.01
C GLY A 306 -2.36 -8.20 35.82
N ARG A 307 -1.13 -8.69 35.66
CA ARG A 307 0.01 -8.34 36.53
C ARG A 307 1.04 -7.49 35.80
N VAL A 308 1.53 -6.42 36.43
CA VAL A 308 2.62 -5.59 35.90
C VAL A 308 3.51 -5.09 37.04
N SER A 309 4.81 -4.99 36.78
CA SER A 309 5.80 -4.41 37.70
C SER A 309 6.24 -3.05 37.22
N LEU A 310 6.33 -2.07 38.12
CA LEU A 310 6.82 -0.72 37.86
C LEU A 310 8.18 -0.55 38.52
N LYS A 311 9.14 0.05 37.82
CA LYS A 311 10.49 0.31 38.33
C LYS A 311 11.06 1.64 37.86
N ASN A 312 12.15 2.05 38.50
CA ASN A 312 13.00 3.17 38.09
C ASN A 312 12.21 4.48 37.94
N LYS A 313 11.48 4.85 39.01
CA LYS A 313 10.71 6.09 39.09
C LYS A 313 11.32 6.99 40.15
N THR A 314 12.13 7.95 39.72
CA THR A 314 12.78 8.95 40.58
C THR A 314 12.25 10.37 40.30
N GLY A 315 11.60 10.59 39.15
CA GLY A 315 11.04 11.89 38.75
C GLY A 315 9.74 12.27 39.48
N ALA A 316 9.44 13.56 39.54
CA ALA A 316 8.32 14.13 40.28
C ALA A 316 6.93 13.92 39.63
N SER A 317 6.87 13.46 38.38
CA SER A 317 5.62 13.22 37.64
C SER A 317 4.69 12.23 38.32
N GLU A 318 3.39 12.32 38.04
CA GLU A 318 2.39 11.35 38.46
C GLU A 318 2.43 10.10 37.56
N THR A 319 2.28 8.93 38.16
CA THR A 319 2.01 7.66 37.48
C THR A 319 0.62 7.20 37.88
N ARG A 320 -0.29 7.04 36.92
CA ARG A 320 -1.68 6.65 37.17
C ARG A 320 -2.00 5.29 36.59
N VAL A 321 -2.59 4.43 37.42
CA VAL A 321 -2.93 3.05 37.09
C VAL A 321 -4.39 2.76 37.45
N GLY A 322 -5.22 2.58 36.42
CA GLY A 322 -6.58 2.08 36.51
C GLY A 322 -6.65 0.60 36.18
N LEU A 323 -6.91 -0.22 37.20
CA LEU A 323 -7.08 -1.67 37.06
C LEU A 323 -8.56 -2.03 36.89
N ASN A 324 -8.86 -2.89 35.92
CA ASN A 324 -10.13 -3.60 35.90
C ASN A 324 -10.08 -4.87 36.77
N SER A 325 -8.94 -5.56 36.74
CA SER A 325 -8.60 -6.65 37.68
C SER A 325 -7.10 -6.91 37.59
N GLY A 326 -6.36 -6.88 38.70
CA GLY A 326 -4.93 -7.10 38.56
C GLY A 326 -4.07 -7.03 39.82
N HIS A 327 -2.76 -7.05 39.57
CA HIS A 327 -1.72 -6.94 40.58
C HIS A 327 -0.60 -6.02 40.10
N ILE A 328 -0.38 -4.92 40.83
CA ILE A 328 0.74 -4.02 40.63
C ILE A 328 1.87 -4.36 41.60
N ILE A 329 3.10 -4.42 41.08
CA ILE A 329 4.30 -4.59 41.89
C ILE A 329 5.17 -3.35 41.76
N LEU A 330 5.43 -2.68 42.87
CA LEU A 330 6.40 -1.60 42.92
C LEU A 330 7.77 -2.16 43.31
N GLN A 331 8.78 -1.85 42.52
CA GLN A 331 10.17 -2.17 42.86
C GLN A 331 10.77 -1.11 43.78
N ASN A 332 11.81 -1.47 44.54
CA ASN A 332 12.54 -0.56 45.43
C ASN A 332 13.23 0.62 44.70
N THR A 333 13.20 0.64 43.37
CA THR A 333 13.69 1.75 42.55
C THR A 333 12.63 2.84 42.31
N VAL A 334 11.41 2.64 42.80
CA VAL A 334 10.34 3.64 42.83
C VAL A 334 10.54 4.50 44.08
N THR A 335 11.04 5.72 43.90
CA THR A 335 11.56 6.60 44.97
C THR A 335 11.14 8.07 44.85
N GLY A 336 10.42 8.47 43.80
CA GLY A 336 10.03 9.87 43.59
C GLY A 336 8.66 10.02 42.95
N GLY A 337 8.10 11.23 43.06
CA GLY A 337 6.78 11.58 42.52
C GLY A 337 5.64 10.87 43.24
N SER A 338 4.50 10.71 42.54
CA SER A 338 3.33 10.00 43.05
C SER A 338 2.93 8.82 42.16
N VAL A 339 2.38 7.79 42.78
CA VAL A 339 1.74 6.65 42.10
C VAL A 339 0.31 6.54 42.61
N VAL A 340 -0.65 6.69 41.70
CA VAL A 340 -2.08 6.55 41.97
C VAL A 340 -2.55 5.22 41.39
N VAL A 341 -3.08 4.34 42.22
CA VAL A 341 -3.62 3.05 41.79
C VAL A 341 -5.08 2.93 42.20
N GLN A 342 -5.96 2.75 41.22
CA GLN A 342 -7.41 2.69 41.39
C GLN A 342 -8.00 1.43 40.74
N GLY A 343 -9.22 1.07 41.13
CA GLY A 343 -9.96 -0.05 40.53
C GLY A 343 -9.88 -1.34 41.34
N VAL A 344 -9.99 -2.52 40.70
CA VAL A 344 -10.02 -3.80 41.42
C VAL A 344 -8.67 -4.50 41.30
N GLY A 345 -8.06 -4.85 42.43
CA GLY A 345 -6.77 -5.53 42.42
C GLY A 345 -5.98 -5.35 43.70
N LYS A 346 -4.68 -5.65 43.66
CA LYS A 346 -3.76 -5.44 44.78
C LYS A 346 -2.48 -4.74 44.33
N ILE A 347 -1.87 -4.03 45.26
CA ILE A 347 -0.53 -3.46 45.11
C ILE A 347 0.39 -4.09 46.16
N THR A 348 1.57 -4.53 45.73
CA THR A 348 2.60 -5.07 46.63
C THR A 348 3.99 -4.57 46.26
N ASP A 349 4.95 -4.79 47.14
CA ASP A 349 6.38 -4.69 46.82
C ASP A 349 6.92 -5.98 46.18
N GLU A 350 8.25 -6.04 46.01
CA GLU A 350 8.97 -7.18 45.43
C GLU A 350 8.97 -8.43 46.31
N VAL A 351 8.72 -8.28 47.62
CA VAL A 351 8.60 -9.39 48.57
C VAL A 351 7.15 -9.82 48.79
N ASN A 352 6.20 -9.23 48.05
CA ASN A 352 4.75 -9.44 48.11
C ASN A 352 4.06 -8.87 49.36
N GLU A 353 4.69 -7.93 50.06
CA GLU A 353 4.04 -7.19 51.14
C GLU A 353 3.10 -6.13 50.58
N HIS A 354 1.96 -5.92 51.24
CA HIS A 354 0.97 -4.95 50.79
C HIS A 354 1.47 -3.52 50.99
N ILE A 355 1.27 -2.67 49.98
CA ILE A 355 1.63 -1.25 50.05
C ILE A 355 0.40 -0.42 50.39
N HIS A 356 0.48 0.27 51.53
CA HIS A 356 -0.53 1.20 52.01
C HIS A 356 -0.45 2.56 51.30
N THR A 357 -1.52 3.35 51.38
CA THR A 357 -1.47 4.78 51.02
C THR A 357 -0.49 5.52 51.95
N GLY A 358 0.40 6.32 51.39
CA GLY A 358 1.43 7.06 52.14
C GLY A 358 2.78 7.08 51.44
N ASP A 359 3.83 7.46 52.19
CA ASP A 359 5.20 7.39 51.68
C ASP A 359 5.65 5.93 51.59
N HIS A 360 6.08 5.52 50.40
CA HIS A 360 6.77 4.27 50.17
C HIS A 360 8.11 4.59 49.50
N ASN A 361 9.18 4.50 50.26
CA ASN A 361 10.55 4.68 49.77
C ASN A 361 10.79 6.07 49.13
N GLY A 362 10.13 7.12 49.62
CA GLY A 362 10.19 8.48 49.07
C GLY A 362 9.19 8.78 47.94
N CYS A 363 8.43 7.79 47.48
CA CYS A 363 7.34 7.97 46.53
C CYS A 363 5.99 8.04 47.26
N MET A 364 5.14 9.00 46.90
CA MET A 364 3.79 9.12 47.47
C MET A 364 2.84 8.13 46.79
N ILE A 365 2.36 7.14 47.52
CA ILE A 365 1.40 6.15 47.04
C ILE A 365 -0.01 6.57 47.43
N ILE A 366 -0.91 6.61 46.45
CA ILE A 366 -2.35 6.80 46.64
C ILE A 366 -3.03 5.49 46.21
N ASN A 367 -3.33 4.63 47.18
CA ASN A 367 -3.94 3.33 46.97
C ASN A 367 -5.47 3.43 47.14
N GLU A 368 -6.17 3.55 46.01
CA GLU A 368 -7.64 3.59 45.89
C GLU A 368 -8.19 2.27 45.34
N LEU A 369 -7.46 1.16 45.53
CA LEU A 369 -7.90 -0.15 45.11
C LEU A 369 -9.11 -0.61 45.94
N THR A 370 -9.99 -1.38 45.31
CA THR A 370 -11.06 -2.11 45.98
C THR A 370 -10.59 -3.53 46.24
N ASN A 371 -10.10 -3.80 47.46
CA ASN A 371 -9.72 -5.14 47.93
C ASN A 371 -9.89 -5.29 49.45
N PRO A 372 -9.82 -6.51 50.02
CA PRO A 372 -10.02 -6.70 51.46
C PRO A 372 -9.03 -5.93 52.35
N LEU A 373 -7.78 -5.72 51.90
CA LEU A 373 -6.73 -5.06 52.68
C LEU A 373 -6.99 -3.55 52.78
N THR A 374 -7.24 -2.90 51.65
CA THR A 374 -7.64 -1.48 51.54
C THR A 374 -8.95 -1.18 52.26
N VAL A 375 -9.94 -2.09 52.19
CA VAL A 375 -11.19 -1.94 52.96
C VAL A 375 -10.92 -2.05 54.46
N ALA A 376 -10.04 -2.97 54.89
CA ALA A 376 -9.64 -3.08 56.29
C ALA A 376 -8.89 -1.84 56.78
N GLU A 377 -8.04 -1.24 55.95
CA GLU A 377 -7.37 0.04 56.23
C GLU A 377 -8.37 1.17 56.41
N ALA A 378 -9.25 1.38 55.43
CA ALA A 378 -10.26 2.43 55.48
C ALA A 378 -11.18 2.26 56.71
N THR A 379 -11.54 1.01 57.04
CA THR A 379 -12.36 0.71 58.22
C THR A 379 -11.58 0.96 59.52
N ARG A 380 -10.30 0.60 59.58
CA ARG A 380 -9.44 0.82 60.74
C ARG A 380 -9.25 2.32 61.00
N ASP A 381 -9.03 3.12 59.97
CA ASP A 381 -8.84 4.57 60.09
C ASP A 381 -10.11 5.26 60.62
N VAL A 382 -11.28 4.80 60.19
CA VAL A 382 -12.58 5.30 60.70
C VAL A 382 -12.85 4.87 62.15
N ILE A 383 -12.46 3.65 62.54
CA ILE A 383 -12.69 3.12 63.90
C ILE A 383 -11.72 3.69 64.92
N LEU A 384 -10.45 3.85 64.57
CA LEU A 384 -9.41 4.30 65.51
C LEU A 384 -9.28 5.82 65.58
N GLY A 385 -9.82 6.57 64.63
CA GLY A 385 -9.94 8.03 64.70
C GLY A 385 -8.63 8.71 65.08
N THR A 386 -7.56 8.57 64.32
CA THR A 386 -6.30 9.25 64.65
C THR A 386 -5.56 9.77 63.42
N THR A 387 -5.44 11.10 63.39
CA THR A 387 -4.17 11.76 63.08
C THR A 387 -3.02 11.08 63.85
N GLN A 388 -1.98 10.67 63.11
CA GLN A 388 -0.66 10.21 63.55
C GLN A 388 -0.52 8.76 64.06
N PHE A 389 0.37 8.01 63.38
CA PHE A 389 1.01 6.80 63.86
C PHE A 389 2.01 7.13 64.99
N PRO A 390 2.10 6.31 66.07
CA PRO A 390 3.34 6.19 66.81
C PRO A 390 4.25 5.17 66.14
N VAL A 391 5.49 5.61 65.94
CA VAL A 391 6.65 4.85 65.48
C VAL A 391 7.00 3.72 66.48
N PRO A 392 7.42 2.53 66.01
CA PRO A 392 8.41 1.71 66.69
C PRO A 392 9.83 2.06 66.22
#